data_AF-X1FKT8-F1
#
_entry.id   AF-X1FKT8-F1
#
_cell.length_a   1.000
_cell.length_b   1.000
_cell.length_c   1.000
_cell.angle_alpha   90.00
_cell.angle_beta   90.00
_cell.angle_gamma   90.00
#
_symmetry.space_group_name_H-M   'P 1'
#
loop_
_entity.id
_entity.type
_entity.pdbx_description
1 polymer ?
#
loop_
_entity_poly.entity_id
_entity_poly.type
_entity_poly.pdbx_seq_one_letter_code
_entity_poly.pdbx_strand_id
1 'polypeptide(L)'
;MIKKYYLLSPGPTPVPEEVLAAAANPIIHHRTPEFSGIFMEVTEGLKYVFGTEQDVFVLTSSGTGAMEAAVINTLSPGDKVIVLNGGKFGERWGQICRSYGVDVREVSMEWGEPFTKDQLTDELKANPETKAVFATLSETSSGTVYDIQGYGEVLAKSDAILVVDGISG
;
A
#
# COMPACT_ATOMS: atom_id res chain seq x y z
N MET A 1 -28.54 4.76 28.66
CA MET A 1 -27.07 4.60 28.77
C MET A 1 -26.54 4.38 27.37
N ILE A 2 -25.66 5.25 26.86
CA ILE A 2 -24.98 5.01 25.59
C ILE A 2 -23.93 3.92 25.86
N LYS A 3 -24.02 2.80 25.11
CA LYS A 3 -23.07 1.69 25.22
C LYS A 3 -21.78 2.10 24.51
N LYS A 4 -20.65 2.10 25.24
CA LYS A 4 -19.32 2.35 24.63
C LYS A 4 -18.87 1.07 23.91
N TYR A 5 -18.70 1.16 22.60
CA TYR A 5 -18.23 0.05 21.77
C TYR A 5 -16.71 0.11 21.65
N TYR A 6 -16.04 -0.96 22.06
CA TYR A 6 -14.61 -1.14 21.87
C TYR A 6 -14.40 -2.04 20.66
N LEU A 7 -13.68 -1.53 19.66
CA LEU A 7 -13.29 -2.29 18.49
C LEU A 7 -11.78 -2.54 18.57
N LEU A 8 -11.41 -3.78 18.88
CA LEU A 8 -10.03 -4.25 19.07
C LEU A 8 -9.64 -5.30 18.02
N SER A 9 -10.30 -5.27 16.86
CA SER A 9 -9.86 -5.99 15.67
C SER A 9 -8.72 -5.23 14.99
N PRO A 10 -7.93 -5.87 14.11
CA PRO A 10 -6.91 -5.19 13.30
C PRO A 10 -7.47 -4.18 12.28
N GLY A 11 -8.79 -3.98 12.26
CA GLY A 11 -9.50 -3.10 11.35
C GLY A 11 -11.00 -3.46 11.32
N PRO A 12 -11.89 -2.48 11.09
CA PRO A 12 -11.64 -1.05 11.19
C PRO A 12 -11.31 -0.63 12.65
N THR A 13 -10.94 0.62 12.88
CA THR A 13 -10.70 1.17 14.23
C THR A 13 -11.79 2.16 14.62
N PRO A 14 -12.01 2.42 15.93
CA PRO A 14 -12.90 3.49 16.37
C PRO A 14 -12.44 4.84 15.80
N VAL A 15 -13.37 5.59 15.21
CA VAL A 15 -13.12 6.93 14.66
C VAL A 15 -13.24 7.97 15.80
N PRO A 16 -12.30 8.94 15.91
CA PRO A 16 -12.41 10.02 16.90
C PRO A 16 -13.73 10.78 16.79
N GLU A 17 -14.28 11.23 17.91
CA GLU A 17 -15.59 11.89 17.96
C GLU A 17 -15.66 13.16 17.09
N GLU A 18 -14.54 13.91 17.00
CA GLU A 18 -14.43 15.09 16.15
C GLU A 18 -14.52 14.77 14.65
N VAL A 19 -13.97 13.63 14.22
CA VAL A 19 -14.04 13.17 12.82
C VAL A 19 -15.45 12.69 12.50
N LEU A 20 -16.11 12.01 13.44
CA LEU A 20 -17.53 11.63 13.30
C LEU A 20 -18.43 12.86 13.20
N ALA A 21 -18.18 13.90 14.00
CA ALA A 21 -18.89 15.16 13.92
C ALA A 21 -18.67 15.85 12.57
N ALA A 22 -17.45 15.85 12.03
CA ALA A 22 -17.14 16.41 10.72
C ALA A 22 -17.91 15.70 9.59
N ALA A 23 -18.08 14.38 9.67
CA ALA A 23 -18.84 13.60 8.69
C ALA A 23 -20.35 13.90 8.68
N ALA A 24 -20.87 14.53 9.74
CA ALA A 24 -22.28 14.95 9.84
C ALA A 24 -22.55 16.33 9.21
N ASN A 25 -21.52 17.05 8.75
CA ASN A 25 -21.70 18.34 8.09
C ASN A 25 -22.44 18.20 6.74
N PRO A 26 -23.19 19.23 6.30
CA PRO A 26 -23.79 19.24 4.98
C PRO A 26 -22.74 19.10 3.87
N ILE A 27 -23.07 18.34 2.82
CA ILE A 27 -22.20 18.17 1.66
C ILE A 27 -22.05 19.52 0.95
N ILE A 28 -20.80 19.91 0.70
CA ILE A 28 -20.45 21.06 -0.12
C ILE A 28 -20.17 20.65 -1.57
N HIS A 29 -20.36 21.55 -2.52
CA HIS A 29 -20.14 21.27 -3.92
C HIS A 29 -18.63 21.20 -4.25
N HIS A 30 -18.17 20.07 -4.81
CA HIS A 30 -16.74 19.77 -5.06
C HIS A 30 -15.97 20.74 -5.98
N ARG A 31 -16.64 21.69 -6.64
CA ARG A 31 -16.00 22.73 -7.49
C ARG A 31 -15.98 24.12 -6.83
N THR A 32 -16.27 24.24 -5.55
CA THR A 32 -16.23 25.52 -4.85
C THR A 32 -14.81 25.84 -4.35
N PRO A 33 -14.49 27.13 -4.12
CA PRO A 33 -13.25 27.53 -3.48
C PRO A 33 -13.07 26.91 -2.09
N GLU A 34 -14.17 26.75 -1.35
CA GLU A 34 -14.20 26.11 -0.03
C GLU A 34 -13.71 24.65 -0.08
N PHE A 35 -14.28 23.83 -0.97
CA PHE A 35 -13.83 22.44 -1.13
C PHE A 35 -12.37 22.38 -1.59
N SER A 36 -11.98 23.27 -2.52
CA SER A 36 -10.61 23.32 -3.02
C SER A 36 -9.61 23.61 -1.89
N GLY A 37 -9.95 24.51 -0.97
CA GLY A 37 -9.15 24.80 0.22
C GLY A 37 -8.95 23.58 1.11
N ILE A 38 -10.04 22.87 1.44
CA ILE A 38 -9.99 21.64 2.24
C ILE A 38 -9.15 20.56 1.55
N PHE A 39 -9.35 20.37 0.25
CA PHE A 39 -8.61 19.35 -0.50
C PHE A 39 -7.11 19.62 -0.50
N MET A 40 -6.69 20.88 -0.70
CA MET A 40 -5.28 21.27 -0.63
C MET A 40 -4.67 21.01 0.76
N GLU A 41 -5.38 21.41 1.83
CA GLU A 41 -4.94 21.16 3.21
C GLU A 41 -4.74 19.67 3.48
N VAL A 42 -5.69 18.82 3.06
CA VAL A 42 -5.60 17.36 3.21
C VAL A 42 -4.41 16.82 2.41
N THR A 43 -4.24 17.20 1.15
CA THR A 43 -3.14 16.69 0.33
C THR A 43 -1.77 17.10 0.86
N GLU A 44 -1.63 18.31 1.41
CA GLU A 44 -0.39 18.78 2.03
C GLU A 44 -0.13 18.09 3.37
N GLY A 45 -1.16 17.89 4.20
CA GLY A 45 -1.04 17.12 5.43
C GLY A 45 -0.61 15.67 5.19
N LEU A 46 -1.07 15.05 4.11
CA LEU A 46 -0.67 13.68 3.74
C LEU A 46 0.82 13.59 3.35
N LYS A 47 1.40 14.65 2.77
CA LYS A 47 2.85 14.69 2.50
C LYS A 47 3.67 14.58 3.77
N TYR A 48 3.25 15.26 4.84
CA TYR A 48 3.85 15.13 6.17
C TYR A 48 3.72 13.70 6.71
N VAL A 49 2.52 13.10 6.62
CA VAL A 49 2.29 11.72 7.09
C VAL A 49 3.16 10.71 6.35
N PHE A 50 3.30 10.84 5.03
CA PHE A 50 4.13 9.95 4.23
C PHE A 50 5.61 10.32 4.20
N GLY A 51 6.01 11.44 4.79
CA GLY A 51 7.39 11.92 4.77
C GLY A 51 7.92 12.19 3.35
N THR A 52 7.08 12.71 2.46
CA THR A 52 7.41 12.96 1.05
C THR A 52 7.21 14.43 0.67
N GLU A 53 8.01 14.94 -0.27
CA GLU A 53 7.79 16.24 -0.90
C GLU A 53 6.99 16.13 -2.21
N GLN A 54 6.78 14.89 -2.70
CA GLN A 54 6.09 14.60 -3.96
C GLN A 54 4.57 14.74 -3.84
N ASP A 55 3.89 14.79 -4.98
CA ASP A 55 2.43 14.84 -5.03
C ASP A 55 1.80 13.57 -4.42
N VAL A 56 0.73 13.76 -3.65
CA VAL A 56 -0.04 12.69 -3.02
C VAL A 56 -1.44 12.65 -3.61
N PHE A 57 -1.84 11.47 -4.08
CA PHE A 57 -3.15 11.25 -4.67
C PHE A 57 -4.12 10.68 -3.64
N VAL A 58 -5.29 11.32 -3.51
CA VAL A 58 -6.41 10.81 -2.71
C VAL A 58 -7.35 10.03 -3.62
N LEU A 59 -7.54 8.74 -3.35
CA LEU A 59 -8.42 7.87 -4.11
C LEU A 59 -9.77 7.71 -3.41
N THR A 60 -10.86 7.79 -4.17
CA THR A 60 -12.21 7.51 -3.66
C THR A 60 -12.48 6.00 -3.65
N SER A 61 -11.62 5.25 -2.97
CA SER A 61 -11.68 3.79 -2.87
C SER A 61 -11.22 3.32 -1.49
N SER A 62 -11.40 2.04 -1.18
CA SER A 62 -10.67 1.41 -0.08
C SER A 62 -9.20 1.16 -0.46
N GLY A 63 -8.41 0.62 0.47
CA GLY A 63 -7.00 0.30 0.23
C GLY A 63 -6.77 -0.66 -0.94
N THR A 64 -7.69 -1.60 -1.22
CA THR A 64 -7.57 -2.48 -2.39
C THR A 64 -7.65 -1.72 -3.71
N GLY A 65 -8.44 -0.64 -3.79
CA GLY A 65 -8.45 0.22 -4.97
C GLY A 65 -7.13 0.96 -5.16
N ALA A 66 -6.43 1.30 -4.07
CA ALA A 66 -5.09 1.89 -4.14
C ALA A 66 -4.05 0.87 -4.63
N MET A 67 -4.13 -0.39 -4.18
CA MET A 67 -3.29 -1.48 -4.68
C MET A 67 -3.48 -1.68 -6.19
N GLU A 68 -4.73 -1.75 -6.63
CA GLU A 68 -5.06 -1.85 -8.05
C GLU A 68 -4.54 -0.67 -8.86
N ALA A 69 -4.76 0.57 -8.38
CA ALA A 69 -4.27 1.78 -9.01
C ALA A 69 -2.74 1.77 -9.17
N ALA A 70 -2.00 1.26 -8.18
CA ALA A 70 -0.55 1.13 -8.28
C ALA A 70 -0.14 0.18 -9.42
N VAL A 71 -0.78 -0.99 -9.54
CA VAL A 71 -0.47 -1.96 -10.61
C VAL A 71 -0.76 -1.39 -11.99
N ILE A 72 -1.97 -0.89 -12.23
CA ILE A 72 -2.42 -0.49 -13.57
C ILE A 72 -1.71 0.75 -14.13
N ASN A 73 -1.14 1.60 -13.25
CA ASN A 73 -0.43 2.81 -13.66
C ASN A 73 1.08 2.62 -13.78
N THR A 74 1.64 1.54 -13.23
CA THR A 74 3.10 1.31 -13.23
C THR A 74 3.54 0.18 -14.15
N LEU A 75 2.61 -0.67 -14.60
CA LEU A 75 2.91 -1.90 -15.34
C LEU A 75 2.03 -2.05 -16.58
N SER A 76 2.54 -2.81 -17.53
CA SER A 76 1.82 -3.29 -18.72
C SER A 76 1.71 -4.82 -18.72
N PRO A 77 0.76 -5.40 -19.47
CA PRO A 77 0.70 -6.85 -19.66
C PRO A 77 2.04 -7.42 -20.16
N GLY A 78 2.49 -8.52 -19.56
CA GLY A 78 3.78 -9.16 -19.84
C GLY A 78 4.97 -8.59 -19.08
N ASP A 79 4.81 -7.46 -18.38
CA ASP A 79 5.86 -6.96 -17.48
C ASP A 79 6.12 -7.97 -16.36
N LYS A 80 7.39 -8.13 -15.98
CA LYS A 80 7.79 -9.10 -14.95
C LYS A 80 7.93 -8.43 -13.61
N VAL A 81 7.36 -9.05 -12.59
CA VAL A 81 7.36 -8.50 -11.22
C VAL A 81 7.64 -9.59 -10.21
N ILE A 82 8.23 -9.19 -9.08
CA ILE A 82 8.34 -10.05 -7.91
C ILE A 82 7.27 -9.64 -6.91
N VAL A 83 6.50 -10.60 -6.41
CA VAL A 83 5.53 -10.37 -5.33
C VAL A 83 5.99 -11.14 -4.10
N LEU A 84 6.23 -10.42 -3.01
CA LEU A 84 6.52 -11.02 -1.71
C LEU A 84 5.19 -11.40 -1.05
N ASN A 85 4.89 -12.70 -1.00
CA ASN A 85 3.66 -13.20 -0.40
C ASN A 85 3.92 -13.91 0.93
N GLY A 86 3.62 -13.25 2.05
CA GLY A 86 3.66 -13.84 3.39
C GLY A 86 2.31 -13.85 4.10
N GLY A 87 1.22 -13.59 3.37
CA GLY A 87 -0.09 -13.39 3.97
C GLY A 87 -1.18 -13.02 2.97
N LYS A 88 -2.30 -12.54 3.50
CA LYS A 88 -3.49 -12.26 2.70
C LYS A 88 -3.30 -11.06 1.77
N PHE A 89 -2.52 -10.06 2.17
CA PHE A 89 -2.29 -8.87 1.37
C PHE A 89 -1.20 -9.12 0.31
N GLY A 90 -0.17 -9.89 0.65
CA GLY A 90 0.78 -10.44 -0.33
C GLY A 90 0.11 -11.27 -1.44
N GLU A 91 -0.80 -12.19 -1.07
CA GLU A 91 -1.62 -12.96 -2.02
C GLU A 91 -2.41 -12.02 -2.96
N ARG A 92 -2.97 -10.94 -2.41
CA ARG A 92 -3.77 -9.96 -3.16
C ARG A 92 -2.94 -9.22 -4.20
N TRP A 93 -1.70 -8.83 -3.91
CA TRP A 93 -0.80 -8.26 -4.93
C TRP A 93 -0.67 -9.18 -6.14
N GLY A 94 -0.40 -10.46 -5.89
CA GLY A 94 -0.29 -11.47 -6.95
C GLY A 94 -1.58 -11.62 -7.77
N GLN A 95 -2.75 -11.63 -7.11
CA GLN A 95 -4.05 -11.70 -7.78
C GLN A 95 -4.32 -10.49 -8.68
N ILE A 96 -4.04 -9.27 -8.20
CA ILE A 96 -4.22 -8.04 -8.99
C ILE A 96 -3.29 -8.06 -10.20
N CYS A 97 -1.99 -8.30 -10.00
CA CYS A 97 -1.01 -8.36 -11.11
C CYS A 97 -1.42 -9.38 -12.18
N ARG A 98 -1.78 -10.61 -11.78
CA ARG A 98 -2.23 -11.65 -12.72
C ARG A 98 -3.50 -11.26 -13.48
N SER A 99 -4.44 -10.56 -12.82
CA SER A 99 -5.69 -10.10 -13.45
C SER A 99 -5.43 -9.09 -14.58
N TYR A 100 -4.34 -8.34 -14.50
CA TYR A 100 -3.89 -7.39 -15.52
C TYR A 100 -2.85 -7.96 -16.49
N GLY A 101 -2.64 -9.28 -16.49
CA GLY A 101 -1.74 -9.96 -17.43
C GLY A 101 -0.24 -9.71 -17.16
N VAL A 102 0.12 -9.28 -15.96
CA VAL A 102 1.52 -9.13 -15.51
C VAL A 102 2.10 -10.52 -15.21
N ASP A 103 3.37 -10.74 -15.56
CA ASP A 103 4.11 -11.98 -15.27
C ASP A 103 4.65 -11.94 -13.84
N VAL A 104 4.09 -12.77 -12.96
CA VAL A 104 4.33 -12.71 -11.51
C VAL A 104 5.28 -13.83 -11.07
N ARG A 105 6.48 -13.45 -10.65
CA ARG A 105 7.36 -14.26 -9.79
C ARG A 105 6.91 -14.12 -8.34
N GLU A 106 6.08 -15.05 -7.90
CA GLU A 106 5.58 -15.06 -6.52
C GLU A 106 6.57 -15.75 -5.58
N VAL A 107 7.08 -15.01 -4.60
CA VAL A 107 7.93 -15.52 -3.52
C VAL A 107 7.03 -15.82 -2.33
N SER A 108 6.62 -17.09 -2.22
CA SER A 108 5.79 -17.55 -1.11
C SER A 108 6.63 -17.76 0.14
N MET A 109 6.28 -17.07 1.20
CA MET A 109 6.88 -17.15 2.52
C MET A 109 5.91 -17.87 3.46
N GLU A 110 6.45 -18.57 4.44
CA GLU A 110 5.63 -19.08 5.53
C GLU A 110 5.07 -17.91 6.35
N TRP A 111 3.79 -17.98 6.72
CA TRP A 111 3.14 -16.90 7.43
C TRP A 111 3.77 -16.71 8.81
N GLY A 112 4.20 -15.50 9.12
CA GLY A 112 4.93 -15.20 10.35
C GLY A 112 6.44 -15.07 10.13
N GLU A 113 6.99 -15.64 9.06
CA GLU A 113 8.42 -15.62 8.80
C GLU A 113 8.87 -14.33 8.10
N PRO A 114 10.07 -13.81 8.44
CA PRO A 114 10.62 -12.62 7.80
C PRO A 114 11.18 -12.95 6.40
N PHE A 115 11.45 -11.90 5.64
CA PHE A 115 12.19 -11.99 4.39
C PHE A 115 13.28 -10.95 4.36
N THR A 116 14.52 -11.39 4.15
CA THR A 116 15.68 -10.53 4.29
C THR A 116 16.00 -9.81 2.99
N LYS A 117 16.69 -8.68 3.10
CA LYS A 117 17.21 -7.98 1.92
C LYS A 117 18.20 -8.81 1.09
N ASP A 118 18.88 -9.77 1.72
CA ASP A 118 19.80 -10.68 1.01
C ASP A 118 19.01 -11.67 0.14
N GLN A 119 17.90 -12.21 0.66
CA GLN A 119 16.99 -13.05 -0.13
C GLN A 119 16.39 -12.26 -1.31
N LEU A 120 15.98 -11.01 -1.09
CA LEU A 120 15.51 -10.15 -2.17
C LEU A 120 16.60 -9.90 -3.23
N THR A 121 17.84 -9.68 -2.78
CA THR A 121 18.99 -9.49 -3.67
C THR A 121 19.19 -10.70 -4.58
N ASP A 122 19.07 -11.91 -4.03
CA ASP A 122 19.24 -13.14 -4.79
C ASP A 122 18.08 -13.38 -5.77
N GLU A 123 16.84 -13.07 -5.38
CA GLU A 123 15.69 -13.12 -6.30
C GLU A 123 15.84 -12.13 -7.46
N LEU A 124 16.30 -10.90 -7.22
CA LEU A 124 16.54 -9.92 -8.28
C LEU A 124 17.69 -10.32 -9.21
N LYS A 125 18.76 -10.93 -8.70
CA LYS A 125 19.84 -11.49 -9.54
C LYS A 125 19.34 -12.62 -10.44
N ALA A 126 18.43 -13.45 -9.93
CA ALA A 126 17.83 -14.53 -10.69
C ALA A 126 16.79 -14.04 -11.72
N ASN A 127 16.21 -12.86 -11.52
CA ASN A 127 15.16 -12.27 -12.36
C ASN A 127 15.54 -10.81 -12.75
N PRO A 128 16.63 -10.59 -13.51
CA PRO A 128 17.16 -9.25 -13.78
C PRO A 128 16.22 -8.34 -14.59
N GLU A 129 15.21 -8.89 -15.25
CA GLU A 129 14.18 -8.19 -16.01
C GLU A 129 13.00 -7.67 -15.16
N THR A 130 13.06 -7.85 -13.83
CA THR A 130 12.04 -7.39 -12.89
C THR A 130 11.84 -5.88 -13.02
N LYS A 131 10.60 -5.44 -13.25
CA LYS A 131 10.22 -4.02 -13.31
C LYS A 131 9.70 -3.47 -11.99
N ALA A 132 9.09 -4.33 -11.17
CA ALA A 132 8.58 -3.93 -9.88
C ALA A 132 8.70 -5.07 -8.86
N VAL A 133 8.93 -4.69 -7.61
CA VAL A 133 8.80 -5.57 -6.44
C VAL A 133 7.63 -5.07 -5.60
N PHE A 134 6.69 -5.96 -5.29
CA PHE A 134 5.56 -5.68 -4.41
C PHE A 134 5.81 -6.27 -3.03
N ALA A 135 5.68 -5.42 -2.02
CA ALA A 135 5.84 -5.79 -0.61
C ALA A 135 4.68 -5.22 0.22
N THR A 136 4.42 -5.84 1.36
CA THR A 136 3.53 -5.30 2.40
C THR A 136 4.43 -4.87 3.56
N LEU A 137 4.29 -3.65 4.08
CA LEU A 137 5.07 -3.18 5.24
C LEU A 137 4.69 -3.99 6.49
N SER A 138 3.39 -4.10 6.74
CA SER A 138 2.82 -4.89 7.82
C SER A 138 1.77 -5.84 7.26
N GLU A 139 2.07 -7.14 7.23
CA GLU A 139 1.14 -8.16 6.78
C GLU A 139 0.14 -8.45 7.90
N THR A 140 -0.98 -7.74 7.90
CA THR A 140 -1.94 -7.74 9.01
C THR A 140 -2.49 -9.14 9.33
N SER A 141 -2.54 -10.06 8.35
CA SER A 141 -3.07 -11.41 8.57
C SER A 141 -2.13 -12.32 9.35
N SER A 142 -0.82 -12.06 9.33
CA SER A 142 0.20 -12.79 10.09
C SER A 142 0.77 -11.98 11.27
N GLY A 143 0.66 -10.65 11.22
CA GLY A 143 1.31 -9.74 12.16
C GLY A 143 2.80 -9.50 11.87
N THR A 144 3.30 -9.97 10.71
CA THR A 144 4.70 -9.81 10.32
C THR A 144 4.96 -8.40 9.79
N VAL A 145 6.10 -7.81 10.17
CA VAL A 145 6.59 -6.54 9.63
C VAL A 145 7.84 -6.81 8.80
N TYR A 146 7.87 -6.28 7.58
CA TYR A 146 8.97 -6.49 6.63
C TYR A 146 9.92 -5.30 6.56
N ASP A 147 11.19 -5.56 6.22
CA ASP A 147 12.27 -4.56 6.15
C ASP A 147 12.19 -3.74 4.85
N ILE A 148 11.18 -2.87 4.77
CA ILE A 148 10.96 -2.01 3.59
C ILE A 148 12.17 -1.09 3.32
N GLN A 149 12.86 -0.63 4.37
CA GLN A 149 14.09 0.14 4.22
C GLN A 149 15.16 -0.70 3.51
N GLY A 150 15.42 -1.91 4.00
CA GLY A 150 16.39 -2.82 3.38
C GLY A 150 16.02 -3.18 1.94
N TYR A 151 14.73 -3.33 1.62
CA TYR A 151 14.29 -3.56 0.25
C TYR A 151 14.54 -2.34 -0.64
N GLY A 152 14.27 -1.13 -0.13
CA GLY A 152 14.61 0.12 -0.83
C GLY A 152 16.10 0.23 -1.12
N GLU A 153 16.98 -0.10 -0.17
CA GLU A 153 18.44 -0.12 -0.36
C GLU A 153 18.90 -1.09 -1.46
N VAL A 154 18.21 -2.22 -1.60
CA VAL A 154 18.47 -3.21 -2.66
C VAL A 154 18.00 -2.68 -4.01
N LEU A 155 16.76 -2.19 -4.09
CA LEU A 155 16.17 -1.72 -5.35
C LEU A 155 16.78 -0.42 -5.86
N ALA A 156 17.35 0.42 -4.99
CA ALA A 156 18.10 1.62 -5.40
C ALA A 156 19.29 1.33 -6.33
N LYS A 157 19.69 0.07 -6.47
CA LYS A 157 20.76 -0.41 -7.37
C LYS A 157 20.21 -1.05 -8.65
N SER A 158 18.90 -0.94 -8.90
CA SER A 158 18.18 -1.53 -10.03
C SER A 158 17.24 -0.50 -10.67
N ASP A 159 16.76 -0.78 -11.88
CA ASP A 159 15.72 0.02 -12.53
C ASP A 159 14.29 -0.37 -12.07
N ALA A 160 14.17 -1.38 -11.21
CA ALA A 160 12.89 -1.82 -10.67
C ALA A 160 12.37 -0.83 -9.62
N ILE A 161 11.06 -0.60 -9.60
CA ILE A 161 10.40 0.17 -8.54
C ILE A 161 10.00 -0.73 -7.36
N LEU A 162 9.99 -0.16 -6.15
CA LEU A 162 9.41 -0.79 -4.97
C LEU A 162 7.99 -0.26 -4.77
N VAL A 163 6.99 -1.13 -4.76
CA VAL A 163 5.60 -0.79 -4.42
C VAL A 163 5.26 -1.41 -3.07
N VAL A 164 4.82 -0.58 -2.12
CA VAL A 164 4.61 -0.98 -0.73
C VAL A 164 3.16 -0.75 -0.32
N ASP A 165 2.53 -1.80 0.22
CA ASP A 165 1.29 -1.67 0.98
C ASP A 165 1.62 -1.24 2.43
N GLY A 166 1.30 0.02 2.76
CA GLY A 166 1.41 0.62 4.09
C GLY A 166 0.06 0.87 4.77
N ILE A 167 -0.97 0.06 4.49
CA ILE A 167 -2.33 0.29 5.04
C ILE A 167 -2.37 0.09 6.56
N SER A 168 -1.62 -0.87 7.09
CA SER A 168 -1.62 -1.20 8.53
C SER A 168 -0.27 -0.97 9.23
N GLY A 169 0.61 -0.17 8.64
CA GLY A 169 1.96 0.10 9.17
C GLY A 169 2.49 1.46 8.75
#